data_AF-A0A832MWT9-F1
#
_entry.id   AF-A0A832MWT9-F1
#
_cell.length_a   1.000
_cell.length_b   1.000
_cell.length_c   1.000
_cell.angle_alpha   90.00
_cell.angle_beta   90.00
_cell.angle_gamma   90.00
#
_symmetry.space_group_name_H-M   'P 1'
#
loop_
_entity.id
_entity.type
_entity.pdbx_description
1 polymer ?
#
loop_
_entity_poly.entity_id
_entity_poly.type
_entity_poly.pdbx_seq_one_letter_code
_entity_poly.pdbx_strand_id
1 'polypeptide(L)'
;MRSIKYILLILGIIILFINVFAKCILQIWLGTDFALASSSVLQILSLGVLFNSLGYIPATLLQGVARPDLPAKFLLLEVPIRIGTAYVLVKKYNIIGAAWSWTLWAVLDMFLLFVVSVIIYGFSMHAFFSRGIMWTFCFIVVLWWALYELKEWIVLFPQSIQFLISAVILCSFAAFTWRYALDNVDRIKVLKLIKLCRNWRVRD
;
A
#
# COMPACT_ATOMS: atom_id res chain seq x y z
N MET A 1 5.05 5.57 -15.61
CA MET A 1 3.65 5.07 -15.51
C MET A 1 3.57 3.58 -15.15
N ARG A 2 4.24 2.67 -15.88
CA ARG A 2 4.23 1.22 -15.57
C ARG A 2 4.71 0.89 -14.14
N SER A 3 5.68 1.64 -13.61
CA SER A 3 6.21 1.43 -12.26
C SER A 3 5.14 1.56 -11.17
N ILE A 4 4.26 2.59 -11.25
CA ILE A 4 3.17 2.82 -10.28
C ILE A 4 2.24 1.60 -10.23
N LYS A 5 1.87 1.09 -11.41
CA LYS A 5 1.02 -0.08 -11.55
C LYS A 5 1.65 -1.31 -10.92
N TYR A 6 2.92 -1.60 -11.17
CA TYR A 6 3.60 -2.74 -10.54
C TYR A 6 3.75 -2.58 -9.03
N ILE A 7 4.04 -1.37 -8.55
CA ILE A 7 4.09 -1.05 -7.11
C ILE A 7 2.72 -1.36 -6.48
N LEU A 8 1.62 -0.87 -7.06
CA LEU A 8 0.27 -1.13 -6.54
C LEU A 8 -0.10 -2.62 -6.57
N LEU A 9 0.29 -3.36 -7.61
CA LEU A 9 -0.01 -4.79 -7.70
C LEU A 9 0.74 -5.60 -6.63
N ILE A 10 2.04 -5.35 -6.48
CA ILE A 10 2.89 -6.09 -5.55
C ILE A 10 2.55 -5.67 -4.11
N LEU A 11 2.55 -4.36 -3.82
CA LEU A 11 2.23 -3.88 -2.48
C LEU A 11 0.79 -4.16 -2.11
N GLY A 12 -0.17 -4.08 -3.04
CA GLY A 12 -1.57 -4.39 -2.75
C GLY A 12 -1.74 -5.80 -2.17
N ILE A 13 -1.08 -6.80 -2.76
CA ILE A 13 -1.06 -8.18 -2.25
C ILE A 13 -0.45 -8.22 -0.85
N ILE A 14 0.72 -7.61 -0.67
CA ILE A 14 1.45 -7.64 0.60
C ILE A 14 0.63 -6.96 1.71
N ILE A 15 0.02 -5.81 1.43
CA ILE A 15 -0.76 -5.03 2.39
C ILE A 15 -2.03 -5.78 2.79
N LEU A 16 -2.75 -6.36 1.82
CA LEU A 16 -3.95 -7.15 2.13
C LEU A 16 -3.59 -8.41 2.93
N PHE A 17 -2.47 -9.06 2.61
CA PHE A 17 -1.96 -10.20 3.37
C PHE A 17 -1.59 -9.82 4.82
N ILE A 18 -0.82 -8.74 4.99
CA ILE A 18 -0.46 -8.23 6.32
C ILE A 18 -1.72 -7.86 7.10
N ASN A 19 -2.73 -7.27 6.44
CA ASN A 19 -3.95 -6.87 7.12
C ASN A 19 -4.69 -8.06 7.75
N VAL A 20 -4.83 -9.18 7.01
CA VAL A 20 -5.47 -10.40 7.52
C VAL A 20 -4.62 -11.09 8.58
N PHE A 21 -3.31 -11.20 8.37
CA PHE A 21 -2.41 -11.99 9.23
C PHE A 21 -1.67 -11.17 10.30
N ALA A 22 -2.02 -9.90 10.50
CA ALA A 22 -1.30 -8.99 11.41
C ALA A 22 -1.07 -9.59 12.81
N LYS A 23 -2.12 -10.18 13.40
CA LYS A 23 -2.04 -10.83 14.71
C LYS A 23 -1.11 -12.04 14.70
N CYS A 24 -1.20 -12.90 13.69
CA CYS A 24 -0.37 -14.09 13.57
C CYS A 24 1.12 -13.72 13.41
N ILE A 25 1.41 -12.75 12.54
CA ILE A 25 2.76 -12.21 12.33
C ILE A 25 3.34 -11.69 13.65
N LEU A 26 2.59 -10.85 14.37
CA LEU A 26 3.05 -10.30 15.65
C LEU A 26 3.15 -11.36 16.74
N GLN A 27 2.30 -12.38 16.74
CA GLN A 27 2.34 -13.45 17.72
C GLN A 27 3.60 -14.29 17.58
N ILE A 28 3.98 -14.62 16.34
CA ILE A 28 5.22 -15.34 16.03
C ILE A 28 6.44 -14.49 16.44
N TRP A 29 6.36 -13.17 16.27
CA TRP A 29 7.51 -12.30 16.47
C TRP A 29 7.73 -11.84 17.91
N LEU A 30 6.66 -11.41 18.59
CA LEU A 30 6.70 -10.71 19.89
C LEU A 30 5.84 -11.37 20.98
N GLY A 31 5.13 -12.45 20.65
CA GLY A 31 4.25 -13.15 21.58
C GLY A 31 2.79 -12.69 21.55
N THR A 32 1.93 -13.43 22.26
CA THR A 32 0.48 -13.30 22.21
C THR A 32 -0.04 -11.97 22.75
N ASP A 33 0.51 -11.52 23.88
CA ASP A 33 0.00 -10.35 24.59
C ASP A 33 0.25 -9.06 23.78
N PHE A 34 1.41 -9.00 23.13
CA PHE A 34 1.74 -7.90 22.22
C PHE A 34 0.89 -7.95 20.94
N ALA A 35 0.67 -9.13 20.38
CA ALA A 35 -0.13 -9.29 19.17
C ALA A 35 -1.58 -8.84 19.37
N LEU A 36 -2.15 -9.07 20.56
CA LEU A 36 -3.49 -8.60 20.91
C LEU A 36 -3.57 -7.07 20.92
N ALA A 37 -2.60 -6.39 21.54
CA ALA A 37 -2.59 -4.94 21.65
C ALA A 37 -2.20 -4.21 20.35
N SER A 38 -1.33 -4.81 19.52
CA SER A 38 -0.65 -4.12 18.41
C SER A 38 -1.04 -4.60 17.01
N SER A 39 -1.94 -5.59 16.87
CA SER A 39 -2.42 -6.06 15.55
C SER A 39 -2.99 -4.91 14.71
N SER A 40 -3.82 -4.06 15.30
CA SER A 40 -4.41 -2.90 14.64
C SER A 40 -3.36 -1.88 14.19
N VAL A 41 -2.28 -1.73 14.96
CA VAL A 41 -1.16 -0.83 14.63
C VAL A 41 -0.48 -1.29 13.34
N LEU A 42 -0.18 -2.58 13.22
CA LEU A 42 0.45 -3.14 12.02
C LEU A 42 -0.45 -3.01 10.78
N GLN A 43 -1.76 -3.20 10.93
CA GLN A 43 -2.73 -2.98 9.86
C GLN A 43 -2.68 -1.53 9.36
N ILE A 44 -2.76 -0.55 10.26
CA ILE A 44 -2.72 0.89 9.91
C ILE A 44 -1.40 1.25 9.24
N LEU A 45 -0.27 0.79 9.79
CA LEU A 45 1.04 1.03 9.20
C LEU A 45 1.16 0.43 7.79
N SER A 46 0.58 -0.74 7.54
CA SER A 46 0.59 -1.33 6.19
C SER A 46 -0.12 -0.44 5.16
N LEU A 47 -1.19 0.26 5.57
CA LEU A 47 -1.83 1.27 4.72
C LEU A 47 -0.92 2.48 4.51
N GLY A 48 -0.27 2.98 5.57
CA GLY A 48 0.71 4.07 5.45
C GLY A 48 1.86 3.75 4.49
N VAL A 49 2.34 2.50 4.48
CA VAL A 49 3.37 2.02 3.53
C VAL A 49 2.90 2.12 2.08
N LEU A 50 1.61 1.91 1.80
CA LEU A 50 1.03 2.11 0.45
C LEU A 50 1.23 3.54 -0.03
N PHE A 51 0.82 4.51 0.79
CA PHE A 51 0.90 5.93 0.48
C PHE A 51 2.36 6.39 0.40
N ASN A 52 3.19 5.96 1.33
CA ASN A 52 4.61 6.28 1.34
C ASN A 52 5.31 5.80 0.07
N SER A 53 5.00 4.57 -0.36
CA SER A 53 5.57 4.00 -1.59
C SER A 53 5.12 4.75 -2.85
N LEU A 54 3.89 5.25 -2.88
CA LEU A 54 3.42 6.12 -3.96
C LEU A 54 4.14 7.48 -3.93
N GLY A 55 4.40 8.05 -2.76
CA GLY A 55 5.17 9.29 -2.60
C GLY A 55 6.64 9.16 -2.99
N TYR A 56 7.21 7.96 -2.91
CA TYR A 56 8.58 7.68 -3.34
C TYR A 56 8.79 7.88 -4.85
N ILE A 57 7.72 7.75 -5.64
CA ILE A 57 7.75 7.88 -7.11
C ILE A 57 8.06 9.32 -7.55
N PRO A 58 7.31 10.36 -7.14
CA PRO A 58 7.70 11.74 -7.41
C PRO A 58 9.00 12.13 -6.69
N ALA A 59 9.27 11.60 -5.49
CA ALA A 59 10.53 11.89 -4.78
C ALA A 59 11.77 11.48 -5.59
N THR A 60 11.79 10.25 -6.11
CA THR A 60 12.88 9.74 -6.94
C THR A 60 12.98 10.46 -8.29
N LEU A 61 11.86 10.87 -8.87
CA LEU A 61 11.84 11.71 -10.06
C LEU A 61 12.53 13.06 -9.81
N LEU A 62 12.19 13.75 -8.72
CA LEU A 62 12.80 15.04 -8.34
C LEU A 62 14.30 14.90 -8.06
N GLN A 63 14.71 13.80 -7.42
CA GLN A 63 16.13 13.48 -7.23
C GLN A 63 16.84 13.28 -8.58
N GLY A 64 16.21 12.58 -9.54
CA GLY A 64 16.76 12.37 -10.88
C GLY A 64 16.91 13.64 -11.71
N VAL A 65 16.13 14.69 -11.43
CA VAL A 65 16.23 16.02 -12.07
C VAL A 65 17.11 16.98 -11.26
N ALA A 66 17.99 16.45 -10.39
CA ALA A 66 18.94 17.21 -9.57
C ALA A 66 18.27 18.25 -8.65
N ARG A 67 17.08 17.93 -8.13
CA ARG A 67 16.31 18.77 -7.20
C ARG A 67 15.92 18.01 -5.92
N PRO A 68 16.89 17.40 -5.21
CA PRO A 68 16.65 16.74 -3.93
C PRO A 68 16.24 17.72 -2.82
N ASP A 69 16.47 19.01 -3.01
CA ASP A 69 16.17 20.06 -2.03
C ASP A 69 14.67 20.20 -1.74
N LEU A 70 13.80 19.85 -2.71
CA LEU A 70 12.35 20.01 -2.58
C LEU A 70 11.76 19.06 -1.51
N PRO A 71 11.97 17.74 -1.57
CA PRO A 71 11.60 16.84 -0.47
C PRO A 71 12.16 17.28 0.90
N ALA A 72 13.41 17.73 0.95
CA ALA A 72 14.03 18.18 2.20
C ALA A 72 13.36 19.43 2.78
N LYS A 73 12.98 20.38 1.93
CA LYS A 73 12.26 21.60 2.34
C LYS A 73 10.85 21.27 2.85
N PHE A 74 10.11 20.38 2.19
CA PHE A 74 8.78 19.96 2.67
C PHE A 74 8.86 19.25 4.00
N LEU A 75 9.84 18.37 4.17
CA LEU A 75 10.09 17.72 5.45
C LEU A 75 10.25 18.77 6.57
N LEU A 76 11.13 19.77 6.38
CA LEU A 76 11.35 20.82 7.37
C LEU A 76 10.11 21.69 7.63
N LEU A 77 9.36 22.04 6.58
CA LEU A 77 8.13 22.83 6.69
C LEU A 77 7.03 22.08 7.46
N GLU A 78 6.95 20.77 7.27
CA GLU A 78 5.91 19.93 7.87
C GLU A 78 6.25 19.41 9.26
N VAL A 79 7.50 19.50 9.72
CA VAL A 79 7.91 19.12 11.09
C VAL A 79 6.91 19.58 12.16
N PRO A 80 6.48 20.85 12.24
CA PRO A 80 5.52 21.28 13.27
C PRO A 80 4.17 20.59 13.13
N ILE A 81 3.69 20.39 11.90
CA ILE A 81 2.44 19.66 11.63
C ILE A 81 2.59 18.21 12.09
N ARG A 82 3.73 17.58 11.78
CA ARG A 82 4.03 16.21 12.16
C ARG A 82 4.01 16.05 13.67
N ILE A 83 4.79 16.85 14.38
CA ILE A 83 4.85 16.82 15.85
C ILE A 83 3.46 17.09 16.44
N GLY A 84 2.71 18.06 15.90
CA GLY A 84 1.35 18.37 16.33
C GLY A 84 0.38 17.19 16.18
N THR A 85 0.35 16.56 15.00
CA THR A 85 -0.54 15.41 14.78
C THR A 85 -0.13 14.23 15.66
N ALA A 86 1.17 13.94 15.80
CA ALA A 86 1.63 12.86 16.67
C ALA A 86 1.23 13.13 18.11
N TYR A 87 1.45 14.34 18.63
CA TYR A 87 1.09 14.69 19.99
C TYR A 87 -0.42 14.49 20.25
N VAL A 88 -1.28 15.00 19.37
CA VAL A 88 -2.74 14.90 19.52
C VAL A 88 -3.23 13.45 19.40
N LEU A 89 -2.79 12.73 18.36
CA LEU A 89 -3.25 11.37 18.09
C LEU A 89 -2.72 10.39 19.14
N VAL A 90 -1.46 10.49 19.53
CA VAL A 90 -0.89 9.61 20.57
C VAL A 90 -1.56 9.85 21.91
N LYS A 91 -1.82 11.12 22.28
CA LYS A 91 -2.52 11.44 23.53
C LYS A 91 -3.95 10.88 23.58
N LYS A 92 -4.64 10.81 22.44
CA LYS A 92 -6.04 10.36 22.36
C LYS A 92 -6.19 8.86 22.11
N TYR A 93 -5.29 8.25 21.33
CA TYR A 93 -5.43 6.88 20.82
C TYR A 93 -4.18 6.01 21.09
N ASN A 94 -3.25 6.43 21.96
CA ASN A 94 -2.03 5.70 22.32
C ASN A 94 -1.22 5.26 21.08
N ILE A 95 -0.74 4.02 21.07
CA ILE A 95 0.05 3.44 19.98
C ILE A 95 -0.71 3.38 18.64
N ILE A 96 -2.04 3.24 18.67
CA ILE A 96 -2.89 3.30 17.47
C ILE A 96 -2.88 4.71 16.90
N GLY A 97 -2.87 5.72 17.77
CA GLY A 97 -2.69 7.12 17.38
C GLY A 97 -1.35 7.39 16.72
N ALA A 98 -0.27 6.78 17.21
CA ALA A 98 1.05 6.88 16.57
C ALA A 98 1.02 6.34 15.14
N ALA A 99 0.38 5.19 14.93
CA ALA A 99 0.24 4.56 13.61
C ALA A 99 -0.54 5.44 12.63
N TRP A 100 -1.66 6.02 13.09
CA TRP A 100 -2.45 6.95 12.28
C TRP A 100 -1.69 8.23 11.98
N SER A 101 -0.95 8.78 12.94
CA SER A 101 -0.13 9.97 12.71
C SER A 101 0.90 9.71 11.61
N TRP A 102 1.63 8.60 11.69
CA TRP A 102 2.62 8.25 10.67
C TRP A 102 1.96 8.03 9.28
N THR A 103 0.80 7.39 9.25
CA THR A 103 0.03 7.17 8.02
C THR A 103 -0.42 8.50 7.40
N LEU A 104 -0.89 9.45 8.21
CA LEU A 104 -1.25 10.79 7.74
C LEU A 104 -0.04 11.52 7.17
N TRP A 105 1.14 11.39 7.79
CA TRP A 105 2.37 11.98 7.25
C TRP A 105 2.71 11.41 5.88
N ALA A 106 2.62 10.09 5.73
CA ALA A 106 2.86 9.43 4.45
C ALA A 106 1.89 9.92 3.35
N VAL A 107 0.62 10.16 3.70
CA VAL A 107 -0.39 10.71 2.79
C VAL A 107 -0.05 12.16 2.40
N LEU A 108 0.31 13.00 3.37
CA LEU A 108 0.68 14.40 3.15
C LEU A 108 1.93 14.53 2.27
N ASP A 109 2.98 13.77 2.59
CA ASP A 109 4.22 13.69 1.81
C ASP A 109 3.93 13.32 0.36
N MET A 110 3.17 12.23 0.16
CA MET A 110 2.76 11.80 -1.16
C MET A 110 2.04 12.92 -1.91
N PHE A 111 1.02 13.52 -1.28
CA PHE A 111 0.20 14.55 -1.91
C PHE A 111 1.04 15.76 -2.33
N LEU A 112 1.86 16.30 -1.43
CA LEU A 112 2.67 17.49 -1.69
C LEU A 112 3.72 17.25 -2.77
N LEU A 113 4.42 16.11 -2.72
CA LEU A 113 5.39 15.76 -3.76
C LEU A 113 4.75 15.58 -5.14
N PHE A 114 3.56 14.99 -5.20
CA PHE A 114 2.80 14.87 -6.44
C PHE A 114 2.39 16.25 -6.99
N VAL A 115 1.80 17.10 -6.15
CA VAL A 115 1.37 18.46 -6.52
C VAL A 115 2.55 19.27 -7.07
N VAL A 116 3.68 19.23 -6.38
CA VAL A 116 4.87 19.99 -6.76
C VAL A 116 5.49 19.47 -8.07
N SER A 117 5.50 18.16 -8.25
CA SER A 117 5.94 17.55 -9.51
C SER A 117 5.06 18.00 -10.69
N VAL A 118 3.75 18.13 -10.48
CA VAL A 118 2.82 18.61 -11.51
C VAL A 118 3.01 20.10 -11.79
N ILE A 119 3.06 20.94 -10.76
CA ILE A 119 3.11 22.40 -10.92
C ILE A 119 4.46 22.88 -11.48
N ILE A 120 5.58 22.41 -10.91
CA ILE A 120 6.91 22.97 -11.25
C ILE A 120 7.45 22.39 -12.56
N TYR A 121 7.21 21.09 -12.81
CA TYR A 121 7.78 20.39 -13.96
C TYR A 121 6.76 20.11 -15.07
N GLY A 122 5.51 20.57 -14.91
CA GLY A 122 4.47 20.41 -15.93
C GLY A 122 4.10 18.95 -16.19
N PHE A 123 4.43 18.04 -15.28
CA PHE A 123 4.04 16.64 -15.42
C PHE A 123 2.52 16.52 -15.34
N SER A 124 1.87 15.97 -16.37
CA SER A 124 0.42 15.81 -16.36
C SER A 124 -0.01 14.82 -15.28
N MET A 125 -0.83 15.26 -14.32
CA MET A 125 -1.38 14.44 -13.24
C MET A 125 -2.19 13.23 -13.78
N HIS A 126 -2.89 13.42 -14.91
CA HIS A 126 -3.61 12.37 -15.63
C HIS A 126 -2.68 11.30 -16.22
N ALA A 127 -1.41 11.66 -16.46
CA ALA A 127 -0.40 10.73 -16.94
C ALA A 127 0.06 9.78 -15.80
N PHE A 128 -0.01 10.20 -14.54
CA PHE A 128 0.30 9.35 -13.38
C PHE A 128 -0.88 8.46 -13.00
N PHE A 129 -2.10 9.00 -13.03
CA PHE A 129 -3.31 8.28 -12.64
C PHE A 129 -4.17 7.96 -13.86
N SER A 130 -3.78 6.93 -14.61
CA SER A 130 -4.69 6.33 -15.59
C SER A 130 -5.91 5.75 -14.87
N ARG A 131 -7.05 5.66 -15.58
CA ARG A 131 -8.32 5.16 -15.01
C ARG A 131 -8.11 3.80 -14.29
N GLY A 132 -7.34 2.88 -14.87
CA GLY A 132 -7.04 1.58 -14.26
C GLY A 132 -6.22 1.65 -12.96
N ILE A 133 -5.25 2.56 -12.87
CA ILE A 133 -4.45 2.79 -11.65
C ILE A 133 -5.34 3.31 -10.52
N MET A 134 -6.18 4.30 -10.82
CA MET A 134 -7.10 4.87 -9.83
C MET A 134 -8.09 3.84 -9.30
N TRP A 135 -8.72 3.05 -10.17
CA TRP A 135 -9.61 1.96 -9.74
C TRP A 135 -8.90 0.90 -8.90
N THR A 136 -7.67 0.54 -9.27
CA THR A 136 -6.87 -0.44 -8.51
C THR A 136 -6.54 0.09 -7.12
N PHE A 137 -6.12 1.35 -7.03
CA PHE A 137 -5.83 2.00 -5.76
C PHE A 137 -7.08 2.07 -4.87
N CYS A 138 -8.21 2.55 -5.40
CA CYS A 138 -9.48 2.59 -4.68
C CYS A 138 -9.90 1.20 -4.21
N PHE A 139 -9.75 0.18 -5.06
CA PHE A 139 -10.09 -1.20 -4.71
C PHE A 139 -9.23 -1.73 -3.56
N ILE A 140 -7.91 -1.46 -3.56
CA ILE A 140 -7.02 -1.83 -2.45
C ILE A 140 -7.46 -1.13 -1.15
N VAL A 141 -7.72 0.17 -1.19
CA VAL A 141 -8.12 0.94 0.00
C VAL A 141 -9.47 0.48 0.53
N VAL A 142 -10.44 0.24 -0.34
CA VAL A 142 -11.77 -0.27 0.05
C VAL A 142 -11.68 -1.67 0.65
N LEU A 143 -10.92 -2.58 0.02
CA LEU A 143 -10.70 -3.91 0.59
C LEU A 143 -9.97 -3.83 1.93
N TRP A 144 -8.93 -3.02 2.02
CA TRP A 144 -8.20 -2.82 3.27
C TRP A 144 -9.13 -2.30 4.38
N TRP A 145 -9.97 -1.32 4.08
CA TRP A 145 -10.93 -0.75 5.01
C TRP A 145 -11.95 -1.80 5.47
N ALA A 146 -12.54 -2.55 4.53
CA ALA A 146 -13.49 -3.60 4.83
C ALA A 146 -12.89 -4.67 5.76
N LEU A 147 -11.63 -5.08 5.52
CA LEU A 147 -10.93 -6.04 6.37
C LEU A 147 -10.60 -5.50 7.75
N TYR A 148 -10.27 -4.21 7.84
CA TYR A 148 -9.98 -3.55 9.11
C TYR A 148 -11.22 -3.52 10.02
N GLU A 149 -12.39 -3.18 9.46
CA GLU A 149 -13.66 -3.16 10.22
C GLU A 149 -14.14 -4.57 10.58
N LEU A 150 -14.00 -5.53 9.67
CA LEU A 150 -14.46 -6.91 9.87
C LEU A 150 -13.48 -7.77 10.71
N LYS A 151 -12.34 -7.23 11.14
CA LYS A 151 -11.29 -8.02 11.82
C LYS A 151 -11.79 -8.77 13.05
N GLU A 152 -12.64 -8.14 13.86
CA GLU A 152 -13.16 -8.73 15.10
C GLU A 152 -14.00 -9.99 14.79
N TRP A 153 -14.69 -9.99 13.65
CA TRP A 153 -15.48 -11.12 13.17
C TRP A 153 -14.59 -12.20 12.55
N ILE A 154 -13.55 -11.80 11.81
CA ILE A 154 -12.60 -12.72 11.15
C ILE A 154 -11.80 -13.52 12.19
N VAL A 155 -11.43 -12.90 13.32
CA VAL A 155 -10.65 -13.55 14.39
C VAL A 155 -11.43 -14.65 15.11
N LEU A 156 -12.77 -14.61 15.10
CA LEU A 156 -13.61 -15.63 15.71
C LEU A 156 -13.64 -16.94 14.91
N PHE A 157 -13.30 -16.90 13.61
CA PHE A 157 -13.31 -18.09 12.78
C PHE A 157 -12.04 -18.94 12.95
N PRO A 158 -12.13 -20.27 12.76
CA PRO A 158 -10.98 -21.17 12.71
C PRO A 158 -9.90 -20.69 11.72
N GLN A 159 -8.64 -21.04 12.00
CA GLN A 159 -7.49 -20.68 11.17
C GLN A 159 -7.67 -21.07 9.69
N SER A 160 -8.35 -22.19 9.39
CA SER A 160 -8.66 -22.64 8.04
C SER A 160 -9.54 -21.67 7.25
N ILE A 161 -10.53 -21.04 7.92
CA ILE A 161 -11.41 -20.05 7.30
C ILE A 161 -10.66 -18.74 7.04
N GLN A 162 -9.73 -18.34 7.91
CA GLN A 162 -8.89 -17.16 7.68
C GLN A 162 -8.00 -17.34 6.43
N PHE A 163 -7.42 -18.54 6.26
CA PHE A 163 -6.71 -18.89 5.03
C PHE A 163 -7.62 -18.85 3.80
N LEU A 164 -8.85 -19.37 3.89
CA LEU A 164 -9.81 -19.31 2.79
C LEU A 164 -10.16 -17.86 2.42
N ILE A 165 -10.45 -17.01 3.41
CA ILE A 165 -10.74 -15.59 3.22
C ILE A 165 -9.56 -14.91 2.51
N SER A 166 -8.33 -15.15 2.96
CA SER A 166 -7.13 -14.59 2.33
C SER A 166 -6.97 -15.06 0.88
N ALA A 167 -7.23 -16.34 0.58
CA ALA A 167 -7.18 -16.88 -0.76
C ALA A 167 -8.25 -16.26 -1.66
N VAL A 168 -9.48 -16.09 -1.16
CA VAL A 168 -10.56 -15.41 -1.90
C VAL A 168 -10.19 -13.95 -2.16
N ILE A 169 -9.63 -13.23 -1.20
CA ILE A 169 -9.18 -11.85 -1.37
C ILE A 169 -8.09 -11.77 -2.43
N LEU A 170 -7.07 -12.62 -2.36
CA LEU A 170 -5.99 -12.65 -3.35
C LEU A 170 -6.50 -12.99 -4.75
N CYS A 171 -7.41 -13.97 -4.87
CA CYS A 171 -8.05 -14.31 -6.13
C CYS A 171 -8.91 -13.17 -6.66
N SER A 172 -9.69 -12.50 -5.80
CA SER A 172 -10.51 -11.34 -6.19
C SER A 172 -9.64 -10.16 -6.66
N PHE A 173 -8.53 -9.92 -5.97
CA PHE A 173 -7.55 -8.90 -6.32
C PHE A 173 -6.86 -9.23 -7.65
N ALA A 174 -6.43 -10.48 -7.83
CA ALA A 174 -5.84 -10.94 -9.09
C ALA A 174 -6.85 -10.83 -10.26
N ALA A 175 -8.11 -11.22 -10.06
CA ALA A 175 -9.15 -11.13 -11.09
C ALA A 175 -9.48 -9.66 -11.43
N PHE A 176 -9.61 -8.80 -10.42
CA PHE A 176 -9.90 -7.37 -10.60
C PHE A 176 -8.76 -6.67 -11.35
N THR A 177 -7.52 -6.92 -10.92
CA THR A 177 -6.33 -6.34 -11.54
C THR A 177 -6.11 -6.87 -12.95
N TRP A 178 -6.37 -8.15 -13.21
CA TRP A 178 -6.34 -8.70 -14.57
C TRP A 178 -7.33 -7.96 -15.49
N ARG A 179 -8.53 -7.67 -15.01
CA ARG A 179 -9.60 -7.04 -15.79
C ARG A 179 -9.42 -5.53 -15.99
N TYR A 180 -9.04 -4.80 -14.94
CA TYR A 180 -9.04 -3.33 -14.93
C TYR A 180 -7.65 -2.69 -14.89
N ALA A 181 -6.65 -3.38 -14.34
CA ALA A 181 -5.30 -2.83 -14.23
C ALA A 181 -4.47 -3.16 -15.48
N LEU A 182 -4.37 -4.44 -15.90
CA LEU A 182 -3.49 -4.85 -17.01
C LEU A 182 -4.03 -4.44 -18.40
N ASP A 183 -3.22 -3.68 -19.14
CA ASP A 183 -3.48 -3.38 -20.55
C ASP A 183 -3.22 -4.63 -21.41
N ASN A 184 -3.80 -4.70 -22.61
CA ASN A 184 -3.64 -5.85 -23.50
C ASN A 184 -2.15 -6.21 -23.78
N VAL A 185 -1.28 -5.20 -23.86
CA VAL A 185 0.17 -5.39 -24.03
C VAL A 185 0.81 -6.08 -22.81
N ASP A 186 0.39 -5.74 -21.60
CA ASP A 186 0.92 -6.35 -20.37
C ASP A 186 0.41 -7.78 -20.21
N ARG A 187 -0.86 -8.05 -20.54
CA ARG A 187 -1.43 -9.41 -20.54
C ARG A 187 -0.65 -10.34 -21.47
N ILE A 188 -0.28 -9.86 -22.67
CA ILE A 188 0.50 -10.64 -23.64
C ILE A 188 1.89 -10.98 -23.09
N LYS A 189 2.56 -10.05 -22.38
CA LYS A 189 3.87 -10.31 -21.76
C LYS A 189 3.79 -11.36 -20.65
N VAL A 190 2.77 -11.26 -19.78
CA VAL A 190 2.54 -12.24 -18.71
C VAL A 190 2.24 -13.62 -19.31
N LEU A 191 1.37 -13.70 -20.33
CA LEU A 191 1.06 -14.96 -21.00
C LEU A 191 2.28 -15.56 -21.73
N LYS A 192 3.17 -14.72 -22.29
CA LYS A 192 4.44 -15.19 -22.86
C LYS A 192 5.37 -15.78 -21.79
N LEU A 193 5.49 -15.13 -20.63
CA LEU A 193 6.26 -15.63 -19.48
C LEU A 193 5.71 -16.97 -18.96
N ILE A 194 4.38 -17.09 -18.79
CA ILE A 194 3.74 -18.33 -18.35
C ILE A 194 3.99 -19.46 -19.37
N LYS A 195 3.88 -19.17 -20.68
CA LYS A 195 4.19 -20.14 -21.74
C LYS A 195 5.67 -20.55 -21.73
N LEU A 196 6.59 -19.62 -21.46
CA LEU A 196 8.02 -19.92 -21.33
C LEU A 196 8.32 -20.81 -20.12
N CYS A 197 7.75 -20.52 -18.95
CA CYS A 197 7.89 -21.37 -17.76
C CYS A 197 7.25 -22.76 -17.97
N ARG A 198 6.12 -22.83 -18.67
CA ARG A 198 5.50 -24.11 -19.04
C ARG A 198 6.35 -24.91 -20.01
N ASN A 199 6.99 -24.26 -20.99
CA ASN A 199 7.86 -24.93 -21.95
C ASN A 199 9.20 -25.37 -21.36
N TRP A 200 9.70 -24.69 -20.33
CA TRP A 200 10.86 -25.16 -19.56
C TRP A 200 10.54 -26.45 -18.81
N ARG A 201 9.38 -26.54 -18.15
CA ARG A 201 8.95 -27.73 -17.41
C ARG A 201 8.67 -28.97 -18.29
N VAL A 202 8.61 -28.83 -19.61
CA VAL A 202 8.35 -29.94 -20.57
C VAL A 202 9.64 -30.41 -21.25
N ARG A 203 10.76 -29.73 -21.04
CA ARG A 203 12.08 -30.12 -21.60
C ARG A 203 12.98 -30.87 -20.62
N ASP A 204 12.54 -31.02 -19.37
CA ASP A 204 13.13 -31.88 -18.35
C ASP A 204 12.25 -33.14 -18.19
#